data_AF-A0A7Z0EMT5-F1
#
_entry.id   AF-A0A7Z0EMT5-F1
#
_cell.length_a   1.000
_cell.length_b   1.000
_cell.length_c   1.000
_cell.angle_alpha   90.00
_cell.angle_beta   90.00
_cell.angle_gamma   90.00
#
_symmetry.space_group_name_H-M   'P 1'
#
loop_
_entity.id
_entity.type
_entity.pdbx_description
1 polymer ?
#
loop_
_entity_poly.entity_id
_entity_poly.type
_entity_poly.pdbx_seq_one_letter_code
_entity_poly.pdbx_strand_id
1 'polypeptide(L)' 'MPLRSVAEVIGRHLDLPVVAVAPDDAGAHFGWPAPLLGTDGPASSALTRELLGWRPTHPGLLDDLDQGHYFEAAPVS' A
#
# COMPACT_ATOMS: atom_id res chain seq x y z
N MET A 1 3.71 -2.66 -8.50
CA MET A 1 2.87 -3.55 -7.67
C MET A 1 1.48 -2.93 -7.58
N PRO A 2 0.39 -3.69 -7.77
CA PRO A 2 -0.97 -3.16 -7.70
C PRO A 2 -1.37 -2.72 -6.29
N LEU A 3 -2.13 -1.62 -6.18
CA LEU A 3 -2.66 -1.12 -4.91
C LEU A 3 -3.53 -2.16 -4.18
N ARG A 4 -4.28 -2.99 -4.92
CA ARG A 4 -5.07 -4.10 -4.36
C ARG A 4 -4.25 -5.04 -3.46
N SER A 5 -2.98 -5.26 -3.77
CA SER A 5 -2.13 -6.17 -2.98
C SER A 5 -1.88 -5.64 -1.57
N VAL A 6 -1.78 -4.31 -1.42
CA VAL A 6 -1.65 -3.66 -0.10
C VAL A 6 -2.94 -3.82 0.70
N ALA A 7 -4.10 -3.61 0.06
CA ALA A 7 -5.39 -3.79 0.69
C ALA A 7 -5.62 -5.25 1.14
N GLU A 8 -5.24 -6.22 0.30
CA GLU A 8 -5.32 -7.66 0.60
C GLU A 8 -4.48 -8.05 1.83
N VAL A 9 -3.25 -7.54 1.96
CA VAL A 9 -2.40 -7.81 3.14
C VAL A 9 -3.01 -7.19 4.40
N ILE A 10 -3.42 -5.92 4.33
CA ILE A 10 -4.07 -5.23 5.46
C ILE A 10 -5.34 -5.98 5.91
N GLY A 11 -6.21 -6.34 4.96
CA GLY A 11 -7.45 -7.06 5.25
C GLY A 11 -7.19 -8.41 5.93
N ARG A 12 -6.19 -9.16 5.47
CA ARG A 12 -5.80 -10.44 6.11
C ARG A 12 -5.30 -10.25 7.55
N HIS A 13 -4.48 -9.25 7.83
CA HIS A 13 -3.96 -9.02 9.18
C HIS A 13 -5.01 -8.52 10.17
N LEU A 14 -6.03 -7.81 9.68
CA LEU A 14 -7.12 -7.26 10.50
C LEU A 14 -8.40 -8.10 10.50
N ASP A 15 -8.41 -9.26 9.81
CA ASP A 15 -9.61 -10.08 9.59
C ASP A 15 -10.79 -9.29 8.99
N LEU A 16 -10.49 -8.44 7.99
CA LEU A 16 -11.46 -7.59 7.30
C LEU A 16 -11.62 -8.02 5.83
N PRO A 17 -12.87 -8.04 5.31
CA PRO A 17 -13.11 -8.31 3.91
C PRO A 17 -12.56 -7.19 3.02
N VAL A 18 -11.91 -7.55 1.91
CA VAL A 18 -11.49 -6.62 0.87
C VAL A 18 -12.51 -6.63 -0.26
N VAL A 19 -13.00 -5.46 -0.64
CA VAL A 19 -14.02 -5.29 -1.68
C VAL A 19 -13.48 -4.45 -2.83
N ALA A 20 -13.87 -4.81 -4.05
CA ALA A 20 -13.61 -3.99 -5.22
C ALA A 20 -14.63 -2.84 -5.28
N VAL A 21 -14.15 -1.65 -5.65
CA VAL A 21 -14.99 -0.47 -5.91
C VAL A 21 -15.03 -0.24 -7.42
N ALA A 22 -16.23 -0.10 -7.99
CA ALA A 22 -16.37 0.19 -9.40
C ALA A 22 -15.80 1.60 -9.72
N PRO A 23 -15.20 1.82 -10.90
CA PRO A 23 -14.64 3.12 -11.26
C PRO A 23 -15.64 4.29 -11.13
N ASP A 24 -16.90 4.07 -11.51
CA ASP A 24 -17.96 5.08 -11.44
C ASP A 24 -18.33 5.46 -9.99
N ASP A 25 -18.13 4.54 -9.04
CA ASP A 25 -18.41 4.75 -7.61
C ASP A 25 -17.20 5.29 -6.83
N ALA A 26 -16.00 5.27 -7.43
CA ALA A 26 -14.75 5.61 -6.75
C ALA A 26 -14.74 7.04 -6.19
N GLY A 27 -15.34 7.99 -6.91
CA GLY A 27 -15.47 9.38 -6.47
C GLY A 27 -16.29 9.53 -5.19
N ALA A 28 -17.40 8.79 -5.08
CA ALA A 28 -18.24 8.79 -3.88
C ALA A 28 -17.57 8.04 -2.71
N HIS A 29 -16.85 6.96 -3.00
CA HIS A 29 -16.21 6.14 -1.97
C HIS A 29 -14.94 6.77 -1.39
N PHE A 30 -14.04 7.26 -2.26
CA PHE A 30 -12.73 7.77 -1.86
C PHE A 30 -12.66 9.29 -1.78
N GLY A 31 -13.55 10.03 -2.44
CA GLY A 31 -13.53 11.50 -2.47
C GLY A 31 -12.38 12.05 -3.32
N TRP A 32 -11.71 13.09 -2.83
CA TRP A 32 -10.63 13.79 -3.56
C TRP A 32 -9.45 12.91 -4.03
N PRO A 33 -9.01 11.83 -3.34
CA PRO A 33 -7.95 10.97 -3.84
C PRO A 33 -8.40 9.94 -4.89
N ALA A 34 -9.70 9.81 -5.19
CA ALA A 34 -10.20 8.81 -6.14
C ALA A 34 -9.44 8.79 -7.48
N PRO A 35 -9.12 9.95 -8.11
CA PRO A 35 -8.34 9.96 -9.35
C PRO A 35 -6.93 9.38 -9.19
N LEU A 36 -6.29 9.60 -8.04
CA LEU A 36 -4.95 9.09 -7.75
C LEU A 36 -4.96 7.57 -7.54
N LEU A 37 -5.97 7.05 -6.83
CA LEU A 37 -6.10 5.62 -6.53
C LEU A 37 -6.51 4.79 -7.75
N GLY A 38 -7.24 5.39 -8.69
CA GLY A 38 -7.66 4.74 -9.93
C GLY A 38 -6.63 4.74 -11.06
N THR A 39 -5.54 5.51 -10.91
CA THR A 39 -4.51 5.65 -11.96
C THR A 39 -3.30 4.78 -11.64
N ASP A 40 -2.78 4.05 -12.63
CA ASP A 40 -1.50 3.36 -12.47
C ASP A 40 -0.34 4.37 -12.46
N GLY A 41 0.54 4.26 -11.46
CA GLY A 41 1.63 5.18 -11.20
C GLY A 41 2.97 4.45 -11.10
N PRO A 42 3.48 3.87 -12.20
CA PRO A 42 4.74 3.14 -12.17
C PRO A 42 5.88 4.07 -11.76
N ALA A 43 6.55 3.72 -10.67
CA ALA A 43 7.70 4.45 -10.15
C ALA A 43 8.95 3.55 -10.16
N SER A 44 10.11 4.18 -10.29
CA SER A 44 11.41 3.53 -10.26
C SER A 44 12.36 4.28 -9.33
N SER A 45 13.22 3.54 -8.64
CA SER A 45 14.29 4.10 -7.82
C SER A 45 15.62 4.28 -8.58
N ALA A 46 15.66 4.00 -9.89
CA ALA A 46 16.89 3.95 -10.67
C ALA A 46 17.75 5.23 -10.53
N LEU A 47 17.16 6.41 -10.73
CA LEU A 47 17.88 7.68 -10.67
C LEU A 47 18.38 7.98 -9.24
N THR A 48 17.58 7.70 -8.22
CA THR A 48 17.99 7.85 -6.81
C THR A 48 19.21 6.97 -6.50
N ARG A 49 19.22 5.74 -7.00
CA ARG A 49 20.34 4.80 -6.80
C ARG A 49 21.59 5.22 -7.57
N GLU A 50 21.43 5.73 -8.78
CA GLU A 50 22.53 6.24 -9.61
C GLU A 50 23.19 7.47 -8.97
N LEU A 51 22.39 8.47 -8.58
CA LEU A 51 22.90 9.75 -8.08
C LEU A 51 23.48 9.65 -6.67
N LEU A 52 22.85 8.86 -5.80
CA LEU A 52 23.20 8.81 -4.38
C LEU A 52 24.01 7.58 -3.99
N GLY A 53 24.21 6.63 -4.92
CA GLY A 53 24.74 5.31 -4.58
C GLY A 53 23.84 4.53 -3.62
N TRP A 54 22.59 4.97 -3.42
CA TRP A 54 21.67 4.38 -2.47
C TRP A 54 21.33 2.94 -2.86
N ARG A 55 21.29 2.06 -1.87
CA ARG A 55 20.87 0.66 -2.02
C ARG A 55 19.78 0.38 -1.00
N PRO A 56 18.55 -0.02 -1.43
CA PRO A 56 17.54 -0.47 -0.50
C PRO A 56 18.07 -1.64 0.33
N THR A 57 17.97 -1.55 1.66
CA THR A 57 18.45 -2.57 2.61
C THR A 57 17.33 -3.29 3.34
N HIS A 58 16.11 -2.78 3.24
CA HIS A 58 14.93 -3.31 3.90
C HIS A 58 14.07 -4.13 2.92
N PRO A 59 13.17 -4.99 3.44
CA PRO A 59 12.24 -5.74 2.61
C PRO A 59 11.38 -4.83 1.73
N GLY A 60 10.74 -5.44 0.72
CA GLY A 60 9.69 -4.75 -0.02
C GLY A 60 8.49 -4.47 0.88
N LEU A 61 7.63 -3.54 0.47
CA LEU A 61 6.46 -3.12 1.27
C LEU A 61 5.56 -4.30 1.69
N LEU A 62 5.29 -5.26 0.79
CA LEU A 62 4.44 -6.41 1.14
C LEU A 62 5.11 -7.32 2.17
N ASP A 63 6.40 -7.61 2.00
CA ASP A 63 7.16 -8.44 2.94
C ASP A 63 7.24 -7.79 4.32
N ASP A 64 7.34 -6.45 4.37
CA ASP A 64 7.39 -5.69 5.61
C ASP A 64 6.02 -5.61 6.31
N LEU A 65 4.94 -5.40 5.55
CA LEU A 65 3.57 -5.49 6.07
C LEU A 65 3.27 -6.88 6.64
N ASP A 66 3.75 -7.93 5.97
CA ASP A 66 3.56 -9.32 6.38
C ASP A 66 4.25 -9.67 7.71
N GLN A 67 5.22 -8.87 8.17
CA GLN A 67 5.82 -9.05 9.48
C GLN A 67 4.87 -8.73 10.64
N GLY A 68 3.71 -8.13 10.38
CA GLY A 68 2.63 -8.01 11.36
C GLY A 68 2.78 -6.84 12.35
N HIS A 69 3.96 -6.22 12.45
CA HIS A 69 4.25 -5.18 13.44
C HIS A 69 3.41 -3.90 13.28
N TYR A 70 2.80 -3.68 12.11
CA TYR A 70 1.83 -2.59 11.88
C TYR A 70 0.43 -2.83 12.46
N PHE A 71 0.12 -4.06 12.86
CA PHE A 71 -1.23 -4.49 13.24
C PHE A 71 -1.34 -4.87 14.72
N GLU A 72 -0.26 -4.71 15.48
CA GLU A 72 -0.27 -4.87 16.92
C GLU A 72 -0.94 -3.66 17.58
N ALA A 73 -1.86 -3.89 18.52
CA ALA A 73 -2.42 -2.82 19.32
C ALA A 73 -1.33 -2.24 20.24
N ALA A 74 -1.17 -0.91 20.25
CA ALA A 74 -0.33 -0.27 21.25
C ALA A 74 -0.80 -0.70 22.66
N PRO A 75 0.11 -1.09 23.57
CA PRO A 75 -0.29 -1.48 24.91
C PRO A 75 -1.06 -0.32 25.54
N VAL A 76 -2.28 -0.62 25.97
CA VAL A 76 -3.13 0.33 26.69
C VAL A 76 -2.54 0.46 28.09
N SER A 77 -2.02 1.65 28.42
CA SER A 77 -1.53 1.99 29.77
C SER A 77 -2.67 2.13 30.78
#